data_AF-A0A938IK02-F1
#
_entry.id   AF-A0A938IK02-F1
#
_cell.length_a   1.000
_cell.length_b   1.000
_cell.length_c   1.000
_cell.angle_alpha   90.00
_cell.angle_beta   90.00
_cell.angle_gamma   90.00
#
_symmetry.space_group_name_H-M   'P 1'
#
loop_
_entity.id
_entity.type
_entity.pdbx_description
1 polymer ?
#
loop_
_entity_poly.entity_id
_entity_poly.type
_entity_poly.pdbx_seq_one_letter_code
_entity_poly.pdbx_strand_id
1 'polypeptide(L)'
;MARTRADYTSTFRDLAAIEGPADGRLADPEFIAWRARWSARRKHEGVSDDDARAIMRSVNPRVIPRNHRVEEAIAAAERNDRSVLTSLLEALERPFEDRAESPLFALPPPPGLGAYRAFCGT
;
A
#
# COMPACT_ATOMS: atom_id res chain seq x y z
N MET A 1 -9.02 8.66 -7.04
CA MET A 1 -8.82 7.20 -6.85
C MET A 1 -9.72 6.38 -7.76
N ALA A 2 -11.05 6.45 -7.68
CA ALA A 2 -11.94 5.62 -8.53
C ALA A 2 -11.72 5.81 -10.04
N ARG A 3 -11.66 7.06 -10.52
CA ARG A 3 -11.39 7.41 -11.93
C ARG A 3 -10.07 6.84 -12.44
N THR A 4 -9.01 6.98 -11.65
CA THR A 4 -7.64 6.55 -12.00
C THR A 4 -7.35 5.10 -11.65
N ARG A 5 -8.30 4.39 -11.03
CA ARG A 5 -8.11 3.05 -10.45
C ARG A 5 -6.85 2.94 -9.58
N ALA A 6 -6.55 4.01 -8.84
CA ALA A 6 -5.38 4.05 -7.97
C ALA A 6 -5.49 3.00 -6.86
N ASP A 7 -4.39 2.31 -6.57
CA ASP A 7 -4.33 1.32 -5.50
C ASP A 7 -4.58 2.00 -4.15
N TYR A 8 -5.56 1.51 -3.39
CA TYR A 8 -6.01 2.14 -2.16
C TYR A 8 -4.88 2.22 -1.12
N THR A 9 -4.30 1.08 -0.76
CA THR A 9 -3.25 1.00 0.27
C THR A 9 -2.02 1.82 -0.12
N SER A 10 -1.53 1.65 -1.35
CA SER A 10 -0.38 2.43 -1.84
C SER A 10 -0.66 3.92 -1.89
N THR A 11 -1.86 4.35 -2.28
CA THR A 11 -2.20 5.79 -2.34
C THR A 11 -2.12 6.44 -0.96
N PHE A 12 -2.70 5.83 0.08
CA PHE A 12 -2.63 6.37 1.44
C PHE A 12 -1.23 6.25 2.06
N ARG A 13 -0.49 5.17 1.75
CA ARG A 13 0.90 5.04 2.17
C ARG A 13 1.79 6.11 1.55
N ASP A 14 1.65 6.36 0.25
CA ASP A 14 2.45 7.32 -0.51
C ASP A 14 2.10 8.78 -0.16
N LEU A 15 0.86 9.05 0.28
CA LEU A 15 0.47 10.37 0.78
C LEU A 15 1.30 10.77 2.03
N ALA A 16 1.86 9.82 2.78
CA ALA A 16 2.77 10.09 3.89
C ALA A 16 4.12 10.68 3.43
N ALA A 17 4.44 10.67 2.13
CA ALA A 17 5.59 11.37 1.57
C ALA A 17 5.45 12.91 1.66
N ILE A 18 4.24 13.42 1.97
CA ILE A 18 3.85 14.84 2.08
C ILE A 18 3.98 15.63 0.76
N GLU A 19 5.18 15.71 0.23
CA GLU A 19 5.49 16.29 -1.09
C GLU A 19 5.05 15.38 -2.25
N GLY A 20 4.70 14.15 -1.92
CA GLY A 20 4.32 13.10 -2.85
C GLY A 20 5.49 12.17 -3.20
N PRO A 21 5.19 11.03 -3.83
CA PRO A 21 6.22 10.07 -4.23
C PRO A 21 6.99 10.58 -5.44
N ALA A 22 8.31 10.39 -5.44
CA ALA A 22 9.23 10.93 -6.45
C ALA A 22 9.10 10.28 -7.84
N ASP A 23 8.45 9.12 -7.93
CA ASP A 23 8.31 8.31 -9.13
C ASP A 23 6.98 8.53 -9.87
N GLY A 24 6.25 9.60 -9.54
CA GLY A 24 5.14 10.10 -10.37
C GLY A 24 3.85 9.28 -10.34
N ARG A 25 3.76 8.22 -9.53
CA ARG A 25 2.54 7.36 -9.39
C ARG A 25 1.29 8.11 -8.91
N LEU A 26 1.45 9.34 -8.41
CA LEU A 26 0.38 10.24 -8.01
C LEU A 26 0.46 11.60 -8.73
N ALA A 27 0.80 11.60 -10.02
CA ALA A 27 0.95 12.80 -10.85
C ALA A 27 -0.36 13.33 -11.48
N ASP A 28 -1.52 12.75 -11.15
CA ASP A 28 -2.81 13.22 -11.64
C ASP A 28 -3.05 14.70 -11.21
N PRO A 29 -3.35 15.63 -12.14
CA PRO A 29 -3.47 17.05 -11.80
C PRO A 29 -4.55 17.35 -10.74
N GLU A 30 -5.67 16.62 -10.75
CA GLU A 30 -6.72 16.80 -9.74
C GLU A 30 -6.23 16.34 -8.37
N PHE A 31 -5.47 15.23 -8.32
CA PHE A 31 -4.84 14.77 -7.10
C PHE A 31 -3.81 15.78 -6.57
N ILE A 32 -2.97 16.35 -7.43
CA ILE A 32 -1.99 17.38 -7.04
C ILE A 32 -2.70 18.60 -6.43
N ALA A 33 -3.76 19.08 -7.08
CA ALA A 33 -4.56 20.20 -6.57
C ALA A 33 -5.27 19.85 -5.25
N TRP A 34 -5.79 18.63 -5.11
CA TRP A 34 -6.37 18.15 -3.86
C TRP A 34 -5.34 18.07 -2.74
N ARG A 35 -4.14 17.55 -3.00
CA ARG A 35 -3.05 17.42 -2.03
C ARG A 35 -2.59 18.79 -1.53
N ALA A 36 -2.52 19.79 -2.41
CA ALA A 36 -2.20 21.17 -2.02
C ALA A 36 -3.22 21.72 -1.01
N ARG A 37 -4.53 21.52 -1.26
CA ARG A 37 -5.60 21.92 -0.32
C ARG A 37 -5.52 21.17 1.00
N TRP A 38 -5.26 19.86 0.95
CA TRP A 38 -5.07 19.04 2.15
C TRP A 38 -3.87 19.51 2.99
N SER A 39 -2.74 19.82 2.35
CA SER A 39 -1.54 20.34 3.02
C SER A 39 -1.82 21.71 3.67
N ALA A 40 -2.47 22.62 2.96
CA ALA A 40 -2.87 23.92 3.49
C ALA A 40 -3.79 23.78 4.72
N ARG A 41 -4.78 22.87 4.66
CA ARG A 41 -5.66 22.57 5.79
C ARG A 41 -4.89 22.06 7.01
N ARG A 42 -4.01 21.07 6.84
CA ARG A 42 -3.20 20.51 7.95
C ARG A 42 -2.36 21.59 8.63
N LYS A 43 -1.71 22.45 7.84
CA LYS A 43 -0.88 23.55 8.35
C LYS A 43 -1.72 24.58 9.11
N HIS A 44 -2.93 24.87 8.63
CA HIS A 44 -3.89 25.72 9.35
C HIS A 44 -4.32 25.13 10.70
N GLU A 45 -4.49 23.81 10.77
CA GLU A 45 -4.80 23.07 12.00
C GLU A 45 -3.57 22.88 12.93
N GLY A 46 -2.40 23.42 12.56
CA GLY A 46 -1.18 23.35 13.37
C GLY A 46 -0.45 22.00 13.30
N VAL A 47 -0.81 21.11 12.36
CA VAL A 47 -0.16 19.81 12.20
C VAL A 47 1.09 19.97 11.33
N SER A 48 2.25 19.68 11.89
CA SER A 48 3.52 19.71 11.16
C SER A 48 3.59 18.59 10.10
N ASP A 49 4.50 18.74 9.15
CA ASP A 49 4.72 17.70 8.12
C ASP A 49 5.32 16.41 8.71
N ASP A 50 6.11 16.53 9.79
CA ASP A 50 6.66 15.38 10.51
C ASP A 50 5.60 14.65 11.33
N ASP A 51 4.72 15.38 12.03
CA ASP A 51 3.61 14.77 12.77
C ASP A 51 2.65 14.05 11.84
N ALA A 52 2.28 14.70 10.73
CA ALA A 52 1.42 14.08 9.73
C ALA A 52 2.04 12.81 9.16
N ARG A 53 3.34 12.85 8.83
CA ARG A 53 4.07 11.68 8.33
C ARG A 53 4.09 10.55 9.36
N ALA A 54 4.35 10.85 10.63
CA ALA A 54 4.36 9.86 11.71
C ALA A 54 2.99 9.20 11.91
N ILE A 55 1.93 10.00 12.02
CA ILE A 55 0.54 9.52 12.16
C ILE A 55 0.15 8.67 10.96
N MET A 56 0.42 9.14 9.74
CA MET A 56 0.04 8.41 8.54
C MET A 56 0.78 7.08 8.42
N ARG A 57 2.07 7.03 8.78
CA ARG A 57 2.84 5.78 8.73
C ARG A 57 2.39 4.76 9.78
N SER A 58 1.87 5.20 10.92
CA SER A 58 1.38 4.30 11.97
C SER A 58 0.02 3.69 11.69
N VAL A 59 -0.80 4.33 10.83
CA VAL A 59 -2.16 3.84 10.50
C VAL A 59 -2.33 3.34 9.07
N ASN A 60 -1.46 3.73 8.13
CA ASN A 60 -1.50 3.28 6.74
C ASN A 60 -0.47 2.16 6.53
N PRO A 61 -0.92 0.90 6.35
CA PRO A 61 0.00 -0.22 6.21
C PRO A 61 0.78 -0.11 4.90
N ARG A 62 2.04 -0.54 4.94
CA ARG A 62 2.91 -0.78 3.80
C ARG A 62 2.58 -2.11 3.11
N VAL A 63 2.18 -3.13 3.89
CA VAL A 63 1.87 -4.48 3.39
C VAL A 63 0.45 -4.89 3.78
N ILE A 64 -0.27 -5.49 2.85
CA ILE A 64 -1.59 -6.12 3.05
C ILE A 64 -1.61 -7.50 2.39
N PRO A 65 -2.49 -8.43 2.81
CA PRO A 65 -2.58 -9.76 2.20
C PRO A 65 -3.27 -9.65 0.82
N ARG A 66 -2.55 -9.13 -0.18
CA ARG A 66 -3.06 -9.00 -1.55
C ARG A 66 -3.33 -10.39 -2.10
N ASN A 67 -4.50 -10.59 -2.72
CA ASN A 67 -4.92 -11.90 -3.23
C ASN A 67 -3.85 -12.63 -4.05
N HIS A 68 -3.20 -11.93 -4.99
CA HIS A 68 -2.15 -12.55 -5.82
C HIS A 68 -0.93 -13.05 -5.02
N ARG A 69 -0.59 -12.40 -3.90
CA ARG A 69 0.48 -12.84 -2.99
C ARG A 69 0.04 -14.00 -2.11
N VAL A 70 -1.23 -14.02 -1.71
CA VAL A 70 -1.82 -15.16 -1.00
C VAL A 70 -1.83 -16.40 -1.89
N GLU A 71 -2.25 -16.27 -3.15
CA GLU A 71 -2.24 -17.35 -4.14
C GLU A 71 -0.83 -17.87 -4.44
N GLU A 72 0.15 -16.96 -4.56
CA GLU A 72 1.55 -17.32 -4.72
C GLU A 72 2.04 -18.18 -3.54
N ALA A 73 1.69 -17.79 -2.31
CA ALA A 73 2.03 -18.54 -1.10
C ALA A 73 1.34 -19.91 -1.04
N ILE A 74 0.05 -19.99 -1.41
CA ILE A 74 -0.70 -21.25 -1.47
C ILE A 74 -0.08 -22.19 -2.50
N ALA A 75 0.14 -21.72 -3.74
CA ALA A 75 0.68 -22.52 -4.81
C ALA A 75 2.10 -23.04 -4.49
N ALA A 76 2.94 -22.25 -3.80
CA ALA A 76 4.23 -22.71 -3.31
C ALA A 76 4.08 -23.82 -2.25
N ALA A 77 3.19 -23.62 -1.29
CA ALA A 77 2.95 -24.58 -0.22
C ALA A 77 2.41 -25.93 -0.73
N GLU A 78 1.57 -25.94 -1.77
CA GLU A 78 1.10 -27.16 -2.45
C GLU A 78 2.26 -27.97 -3.08
N ARG A 79 3.36 -27.29 -3.44
CA ARG A 79 4.61 -27.93 -3.91
C ARG A 79 5.58 -28.23 -2.77
N ASN A 80 5.10 -28.27 -1.52
CA ASN A 80 5.87 -28.43 -0.28
C ASN A 80 6.89 -27.31 0.00
N ASP A 81 6.77 -26.14 -0.65
CA ASP A 81 7.60 -24.97 -0.37
C ASP A 81 6.85 -23.96 0.50
N ARG A 82 7.22 -23.87 1.78
CA ARG A 82 6.60 -22.94 2.74
C ARG A 82 7.30 -21.58 2.82
N SER A 83 8.39 -21.36 2.08
CA SER A 83 9.22 -20.15 2.19
C SER A 83 8.45 -18.86 1.87
N VAL A 84 7.58 -18.90 0.84
CA VAL A 84 6.74 -17.76 0.44
C VAL A 84 5.69 -17.44 1.50
N LEU A 85 5.06 -18.47 2.07
CA LEU A 85 4.10 -18.30 3.17
C LEU A 85 4.76 -17.68 4.39
N THR A 86 5.92 -18.20 4.81
CA THR A 86 6.67 -17.66 5.95
C THR A 86 7.03 -16.19 5.70
N SER A 87 7.59 -15.87 4.53
CA SER A 87 7.96 -14.49 4.17
C SER A 87 6.74 -13.55 4.17
N LEU A 88 5.59 -14.01 3.67
CA LEU A 88 4.36 -13.21 3.67
C LEU A 88 3.87 -12.96 5.09
N LEU A 89 3.88 -13.98 5.97
CA LEU A 89 3.47 -13.83 7.36
C LEU A 89 4.40 -12.90 8.14
N GLU A 90 5.71 -13.00 7.95
CA GLU A 90 6.69 -12.09 8.56
C GLU A 90 6.45 -10.63 8.15
N ALA A 91 6.13 -10.38 6.88
CA ALA A 91 5.78 -9.05 6.40
C ALA A 91 4.45 -8.53 6.98
N LEU A 92 3.47 -9.43 7.19
CA LEU A 92 2.16 -9.11 7.75
C LEU A 92 2.16 -8.94 9.26
N GLU A 93 3.17 -9.46 9.96
CA GLU A 93 3.33 -9.28 11.41
C GLU A 93 3.55 -7.80 11.76
N ARG A 94 4.25 -7.07 10.88
CA ARG A 94 4.57 -5.64 11.06
C ARG A 94 4.19 -4.83 9.82
N PRO A 95 2.89 -4.74 9.49
CA PRO A 95 2.46 -4.29 8.17
C PRO A 95 2.67 -2.78 7.96
N PHE A 96 2.92 -2.00 9.02
CA PHE A 96 3.13 -0.55 8.98
C PHE A 96 4.61 -0.14 8.84
N GLU A 97 5.54 -1.06 9.11
CA GLU A 97 6.98 -0.83 9.07
C GLU A 97 7.52 -0.93 7.63
N ASP A 98 8.55 -0.12 7.32
CA ASP A 98 9.28 -0.21 6.05
C ASP A 98 10.44 -1.20 6.21
N ARG A 99 10.14 -2.50 6.08
CA ARG A 99 11.11 -3.59 6.20
C ARG A 99 11.64 -4.03 4.83
N ALA A 100 12.71 -4.82 4.81
CA ALA A 100 13.38 -5.24 3.57
C ALA A 100 12.48 -6.10 2.66
N GLU A 101 11.58 -6.87 3.26
CA GLU A 101 10.57 -7.73 2.65
C GLU A 101 9.34 -6.96 2.14
N SER A 102 9.10 -5.76 2.67
CA SER A 102 7.90 -4.97 2.35
C SER A 102 7.76 -4.60 0.86
N PRO A 103 8.83 -4.21 0.12
CA PRO A 103 8.73 -3.87 -1.29
C PRO A 103 8.14 -5.00 -2.14
N LEU A 104 8.47 -6.26 -1.86
CA LEU A 104 7.95 -7.40 -2.62
C LEU A 104 6.43 -7.52 -2.45
N PHE A 105 5.93 -7.45 -1.22
CA PHE A 105 4.51 -7.66 -0.91
C PHE A 105 3.65 -6.39 -1.00
N ALA A 106 4.26 -5.21 -1.08
CA ALA A 106 3.56 -3.94 -1.20
C ALA A 106 3.02 -3.67 -2.62
N LEU A 107 3.60 -4.31 -3.64
CA LEU A 107 3.28 -4.02 -5.04
C LEU A 107 1.84 -4.43 -5.40
N PRO A 108 1.15 -3.60 -6.23
CA PRO A 108 -0.13 -3.99 -6.79
C PRO A 108 0.02 -5.23 -7.69
N PRO A 109 -1.08 -5.94 -7.97
CA PRO A 109 -1.04 -7.07 -8.91
C PRO A 109 -0.47 -6.63 -10.27
N PRO A 110 0.28 -7.50 -10.96
CA PRO A 110 0.81 -7.18 -12.27
C PRO A 110 -0.32 -6.89 -13.28
N PRO A 111 -0.07 -6.03 -14.29
CA PRO A 111 -1.03 -5.79 -15.35
C PRO A 111 -1.43 -7.12 -16.03
N GLY A 112 -2.72 -7.31 -16.29
CA GLY A 112 -3.23 -8.53 -16.94
C GLY A 112 -3.57 -9.67 -15.98
N LEU A 113 -3.23 -9.56 -14.69
CA LEU A 113 -3.85 -10.38 -13.66
C LEU A 113 -5.33 -9.98 -13.59
N GLY A 114 -6.22 -10.83 -14.11
CA GLY A 114 -7.66 -10.54 -14.22
C GLY A 114 -8.31 -10.22 -12.88
N ALA A 115 -9.61 -9.88 -12.91
CA ALA A 115 -10.38 -9.66 -11.69
C ALA A 115 -10.46 -10.95 -10.87
N TYR A 116 -9.57 -11.08 -9.89
CA TYR A 116 -9.56 -12.21 -8.99
C TYR A 116 -10.73 -12.10 -8.01
N ARG A 117 -11.48 -13.20 -7.87
CA ARG A 117 -12.62 -13.30 -6.95
C ARG A 117 -12.29 -14.38 -5.92
N ALA A 118 -11.90 -13.94 -4.72
CA ALA A 118 -11.75 -14.85 -3.59
C ALA A 118 -13.15 -15.24 -3.12
N PHE A 119 -13.43 -16.53 -3.02
CA PHE A 119 -14.60 -17.04 -2.32
C PHE A 119 -14.17 -17.34 -0.89
N CYS A 120 -14.45 -16.42 0.03
CA CYS A 120 -14.50 -16.79 1.44
C CYS A 120 -15.82 -17.54 1.61
N GLY A 121 -15.79 -18.87 1.57
CA GLY A 121 -16.98 -19.70 1.74
C GLY A 121 -17.68 -19.37 3.06
N THR A 122 -18.94 -18.96 2.99
CA THR A 122 -19.94 -19.05 4.05
C THR A 122 -21.23 -19.54 3.44
#